data_AF-Q4J7P7-F1
#
_entry.id   AF-Q4J7P7-F1
#
_cell.length_a   1.000
_cell.length_b   1.000
_cell.length_c   1.000
_cell.angle_alpha   90.00
_cell.angle_beta   90.00
_cell.angle_gamma   90.00
#
_symmetry.space_group_name_H-M   'P 1'
#
loop_
_entity.id
_entity.type
_entity.pdbx_description
1 polymer ?
#
loop_
_entity_poly.entity_id
_entity_poly.type
_entity_poly.pdbx_seq_one_letter_code
_entity_poly.pdbx_strand_id
1 'polypeptide(L)'
;MPARIFDDISVCKLRGKYNLYKYSQERDLRLSYERETDINFGEKKTLEIYFNFGDWAKIIGVPDGLISNLAIEFTITRSEDFPRYLLMRSVIYSYMCMQDHIICSTLIVPTTPPIFEDQPLFGYLVIPNGRVLDYIADQLQRIVNGRVEGRRNKFCPSCIYKRICPEWM
;
A
#
# COMPACT_ATOMS: atom_id res chain seq x y z
N MET A 1 7.62 4.30 9.21
CA MET A 1 7.14 3.03 8.62
C MET A 1 6.95 3.23 7.12
N PRO A 2 7.29 2.26 6.26
CA PRO A 2 6.99 2.35 4.83
C PRO A 2 5.47 2.29 4.59
N ALA A 3 4.94 3.05 3.64
CA ALA A 3 3.53 2.98 3.26
C ALA A 3 3.13 1.59 2.74
N ARG A 4 4.09 0.81 2.22
CA ARG A 4 3.89 -0.57 1.78
C ARG A 4 3.43 -1.53 2.88
N ILE A 5 3.53 -1.14 4.16
CA ILE A 5 2.92 -1.89 5.25
C ILE A 5 1.40 -2.05 5.05
N PHE A 6 0.73 -1.06 4.44
CA PHE A 6 -0.70 -1.09 4.24
C PHE A 6 -1.16 -2.18 3.26
N ASP A 7 -0.32 -2.54 2.29
CA ASP A 7 -0.56 -3.71 1.44
C ASP A 7 -0.53 -4.99 2.25
N ASP A 8 0.49 -5.13 3.12
CA ASP A 8 0.66 -6.29 3.97
C ASP A 8 -0.52 -6.47 4.91
N ILE A 9 -0.98 -5.37 5.52
CA ILE A 9 -2.17 -5.32 6.38
C ILE A 9 -3.41 -5.75 5.61
N SER A 10 -3.61 -5.21 4.40
CA SER A 10 -4.75 -5.51 3.55
C SER A 10 -4.77 -6.96 3.06
N VAL A 11 -3.59 -7.55 2.81
CA VAL A 11 -3.46 -8.97 2.47
C VAL A 11 -3.72 -9.86 3.68
N CYS A 12 -3.03 -9.61 4.80
CA CYS A 12 -3.16 -10.39 6.02
C CYS A 12 -2.58 -9.66 7.23
N LYS A 13 -3.37 -9.48 8.29
CA LYS A 13 -2.94 -8.76 9.50
C LYS A 13 -1.71 -9.36 10.18
N LEU A 14 -1.57 -10.70 10.18
CA LEU A 14 -0.35 -11.37 10.68
C LEU A 14 0.89 -10.97 9.87
N ARG A 15 0.76 -10.86 8.54
CA ARG A 15 1.85 -10.39 7.67
C ARG A 15 2.22 -8.95 8.01
N GLY A 16 1.23 -8.07 8.22
CA GLY A 16 1.47 -6.71 8.73
C GLY A 16 2.24 -6.72 10.05
N LYS A 17 1.79 -7.51 11.03
CA LYS A 17 2.42 -7.64 12.35
C LYS A 17 3.87 -8.11 12.27
N TYR A 18 4.15 -9.17 11.52
CA TYR A 18 5.51 -9.69 11.37
C TYR A 18 6.46 -8.73 10.65
N ASN A 19 5.95 -7.94 9.72
CA ASN A 19 6.74 -6.87 9.11
C ASN A 19 7.06 -5.80 10.16
N LEU A 20 6.07 -5.28 10.90
CA LEU A 20 6.30 -4.23 11.89
C LEU A 20 7.34 -4.62 12.95
N TYR A 21 7.29 -5.85 13.46
CA TYR A 21 8.31 -6.31 14.43
C TYR A 21 9.72 -6.42 13.86
N LYS A 22 9.87 -6.64 12.55
CA LYS A 22 11.19 -6.69 11.89
C LYS A 22 11.71 -5.31 11.49
N TYR A 23 10.85 -4.32 11.28
CA TYR A 23 11.23 -2.97 10.83
C TYR A 23 11.58 -2.04 12.01
N SER A 24 12.66 -2.32 12.73
CA SER A 24 13.34 -1.30 13.53
C SER A 24 14.31 -0.48 12.64
N GLN A 25 13.73 0.54 11.99
CA GLN A 25 14.29 1.77 11.41
C GLN A 25 15.56 1.83 10.52
N GLU A 26 16.53 0.91 10.51
CA GLU A 26 17.83 1.28 9.89
C GLU A 26 18.09 0.89 8.43
N ARG A 27 17.42 -0.11 7.83
CA ARG A 27 17.60 -0.43 6.38
C ARG A 27 16.36 -1.10 5.79
N ASP A 28 15.30 -0.34 5.57
CA ASP A 28 14.16 -0.87 4.84
C ASP A 28 14.51 -1.04 3.36
N LEU A 29 14.86 -2.28 2.98
CA LEU A 29 15.17 -2.66 1.60
C LEU A 29 14.02 -2.37 0.62
N ARG A 30 12.78 -2.20 1.11
CA ARG A 30 11.65 -1.84 0.27
C ARG A 30 11.67 -0.36 -0.10
N LEU A 31 12.10 0.51 0.81
CA LEU A 31 12.31 1.93 0.49
C LEU A 31 13.45 2.12 -0.50
N SER A 32 14.51 1.30 -0.45
CA SER A 32 15.55 1.33 -1.48
C SER A 32 15.04 0.81 -2.82
N TYR A 33 14.25 -0.27 -2.82
CA TYR A 33 13.62 -0.79 -4.05
C TYR A 33 12.62 0.21 -4.66
N GLU A 34 11.84 0.93 -3.84
CA GLU A 34 10.92 1.98 -4.32
C GLU A 34 11.65 3.16 -5.00
N ARG A 35 12.94 3.38 -4.69
CA ARG A 35 13.76 4.40 -5.36
C ARG A 35 14.32 3.91 -6.71
N GLU A 36 14.49 2.61 -6.87
CA GLU A 36 15.07 1.97 -8.05
C GLU A 36 13.98 1.30 -8.89
N THR A 37 13.33 2.06 -9.78
CA THR A 37 12.42 1.47 -10.78
C THR A 37 12.82 1.84 -12.20
N ASP A 38 12.81 0.84 -13.09
CA ASP A 38 13.21 0.95 -14.52
C ASP A 38 12.29 1.86 -15.34
N ILE A 39 11.07 2.10 -14.86
CA ILE A 39 10.09 2.97 -15.52
C ILE A 39 10.25 4.39 -14.98
N ASN A 40 10.53 5.35 -15.87
CA ASN A 40 10.60 6.76 -15.53
C ASN A 40 9.32 7.45 -16.02
N PHE A 41 8.35 7.61 -15.11
CA PHE A 41 7.04 8.18 -15.41
C PHE A 41 6.64 9.19 -14.32
N GLY A 42 6.54 10.47 -14.66
CA GLY A 42 6.30 11.55 -13.69
C GLY A 42 7.51 11.83 -12.77
N GLU A 43 7.28 12.64 -11.73
CA GLU A 43 8.29 12.92 -10.69
C GLU A 43 8.33 11.79 -9.66
N LYS A 44 9.52 11.30 -9.31
CA LYS A 44 9.72 10.40 -8.17
C LYS A 44 10.10 11.20 -6.94
N LYS A 45 9.17 11.32 -6.01
CA LYS A 45 9.35 12.12 -4.78
C LYS A 45 9.08 11.28 -3.55
N THR A 46 10.00 11.31 -2.59
CA THR A 46 9.73 10.76 -1.26
C THR A 46 8.78 11.69 -0.52
N LEU A 47 7.64 11.14 -0.08
CA LEU A 47 6.63 11.84 0.67
C LEU A 47 6.55 11.26 2.08
N GLU A 48 6.12 12.09 3.02
CA GLU A 48 5.89 11.68 4.40
C GLU A 48 4.60 12.27 4.95
N ILE A 49 3.95 11.53 5.83
CA ILE A 49 2.78 11.99 6.58
C ILE A 49 2.89 11.48 8.02
N TYR A 50 2.52 12.33 8.97
CA TYR A 50 2.33 11.91 10.36
C TYR A 50 0.91 11.39 10.50
N PHE A 51 0.78 10.10 10.80
CA PHE A 51 -0.50 9.41 10.88
C PHE A 51 -0.79 9.01 12.33
N ASN A 52 -1.97 9.39 12.82
CA ASN A 52 -2.43 9.07 14.17
C ASN A 52 -3.40 7.89 14.13
N PHE A 53 -3.10 6.86 14.91
CA PHE A 53 -3.95 5.68 15.09
C PHE A 53 -4.16 5.31 16.57
N GLY A 54 -4.05 6.31 17.46
CA GLY A 54 -3.92 6.13 18.90
C GLY A 54 -2.48 6.34 19.38
N ASP A 55 -1.51 6.18 18.47
CA ASP A 55 -0.13 6.64 18.58
C ASP A 55 0.25 7.39 17.30
N TRP A 56 1.19 8.34 17.41
CA TRP A 56 1.72 9.03 16.25
C TRP A 56 2.83 8.21 15.59
N ALA A 57 2.71 7.97 14.30
CA ALA A 57 3.81 7.43 13.52
C ALA A 57 4.04 8.19 12.22
N LYS A 58 5.32 8.35 11.88
CA LYS A 58 5.72 8.83 10.57
C LYS A 58 5.61 7.70 9.54
N ILE A 59 4.75 7.89 8.55
CA ILE A 59 4.67 7.03 7.37
C ILE A 59 5.46 7.71 6.25
N ILE A 60 6.30 6.93 5.57
CA ILE A 60 7.11 7.37 4.43
C ILE A 60 6.70 6.54 3.22
N GLY A 61 6.56 7.15 2.07
CA GLY A 61 6.27 6.44 0.83
C GLY A 61 6.85 7.14 -0.38
N VAL A 62 7.06 6.37 -1.44
CA VAL A 62 7.46 6.87 -2.75
C VAL A 62 6.47 6.28 -3.75
N PRO A 63 5.53 7.07 -4.29
CA PRO A 63 4.68 6.57 -5.37
C PRO A 63 5.54 6.31 -6.61
N ASP A 64 5.11 5.38 -7.48
CA ASP A 64 5.87 5.06 -8.69
C ASP A 64 6.03 6.27 -9.62
N GLY A 65 5.07 7.20 -9.57
CA GLY A 65 5.15 8.51 -10.21
C GLY A 65 4.21 9.53 -9.59
N LEU A 66 4.55 10.81 -9.75
CA LEU A 66 3.71 11.94 -9.37
C LEU A 66 3.55 12.89 -10.56
N ILE A 67 2.31 13.22 -10.90
CA ILE A 67 1.97 14.21 -11.93
C ILE A 67 0.99 15.20 -11.31
N SER A 68 1.46 16.41 -11.01
CA SER A 68 0.67 17.44 -10.32
C SER A 68 0.07 16.90 -9.00
N ASN A 69 -1.25 16.75 -8.93
CA ASN A 69 -2.00 16.22 -7.78
C ASN A 69 -2.45 14.75 -7.97
N LEU A 70 -1.77 14.00 -8.82
CA LEU A 70 -2.07 12.60 -9.11
C LEU A 70 -0.85 11.72 -8.84
N ALA A 71 -0.93 10.90 -7.80
CA ALA A 71 0.02 9.82 -7.56
C ALA A 71 -0.30 8.64 -8.48
N ILE A 72 0.72 7.97 -8.99
CA ILE A 72 0.62 6.83 -9.91
C ILE A 72 1.22 5.61 -9.24
N GLU A 73 0.49 4.50 -9.29
CA GLU A 73 0.90 3.21 -8.75
C GLU A 73 0.78 2.14 -9.83
N PHE A 74 1.91 1.68 -10.35
CA PHE A 74 1.94 0.58 -11.28
C PHE A 74 1.85 -0.74 -10.53
N THR A 75 1.02 -1.65 -11.05
CA THR A 75 0.88 -2.98 -10.45
C THR A 75 0.73 -4.04 -11.51
N ILE A 76 1.37 -5.19 -11.29
CA ILE A 76 1.11 -6.39 -12.09
C ILE A 76 -0.10 -7.08 -11.49
N THR A 77 -1.24 -7.05 -12.19
CA THR A 77 -2.42 -7.86 -11.84
C THR A 77 -2.72 -8.84 -12.96
N ARG A 78 -3.03 -10.09 -12.60
CA ARG A 78 -3.47 -11.13 -13.54
C ARG A 78 -4.99 -11.32 -13.54
N SER A 79 -5.70 -10.58 -12.69
CA SER A 79 -7.16 -10.62 -12.57
C SER A 79 -7.77 -9.30 -12.99
N GLU A 80 -8.98 -9.37 -13.53
CA GLU A 80 -9.87 -8.23 -13.82
C GLU A 80 -10.34 -7.50 -12.56
N ASP A 81 -10.24 -8.15 -11.40
CA ASP A 81 -10.64 -7.57 -10.14
C ASP A 81 -9.70 -6.43 -9.71
N PHE A 82 -10.32 -5.38 -9.19
CA PHE A 82 -9.62 -4.30 -8.50
C PHE A 82 -8.65 -4.88 -7.45
N PRO A 83 -7.37 -4.49 -7.46
CA PRO A 83 -6.38 -4.96 -6.49
C PRO A 83 -6.65 -4.32 -5.12
N ARG A 84 -7.68 -4.83 -4.42
CA ARG A 84 -8.16 -4.33 -3.12
C ARG A 84 -7.06 -4.19 -2.07
N TYR A 85 -6.01 -5.00 -2.18
CA TYR A 85 -4.88 -4.95 -1.27
C TYR A 85 -4.05 -3.65 -1.38
N LEU A 86 -4.13 -2.93 -2.49
CA LEU A 86 -3.46 -1.64 -2.68
C LEU A 86 -4.27 -0.46 -2.14
N LEU A 87 -5.58 -0.65 -1.87
CA LEU A 87 -6.50 0.44 -1.56
C LEU A 87 -6.02 1.32 -0.40
N MET A 88 -5.58 0.69 0.69
CA MET A 88 -5.10 1.44 1.87
C MET A 88 -3.88 2.29 1.53
N ARG A 89 -2.89 1.73 0.81
CA ARG A 89 -1.69 2.46 0.39
C ARG A 89 -2.05 3.61 -0.55
N SER A 90 -2.92 3.36 -1.53
CA SER A 90 -3.36 4.38 -2.47
C SER A 90 -4.11 5.53 -1.80
N VAL A 91 -4.95 5.24 -0.79
CA VAL A 91 -5.55 6.32 0.01
C VAL A 91 -4.47 7.13 0.72
N ILE A 92 -3.50 6.48 1.36
CA ILE A 92 -2.41 7.18 2.04
C ILE A 92 -1.56 8.01 1.08
N TYR A 93 -1.27 7.53 -0.13
CA TYR A 93 -0.56 8.31 -1.16
C TYR A 93 -1.35 9.52 -1.62
N SER A 94 -2.68 9.39 -1.76
CA SER A 94 -3.55 10.52 -2.02
C SER A 94 -3.42 11.59 -0.92
N TYR A 95 -3.41 11.21 0.37
CA TYR A 95 -3.21 12.18 1.45
C TYR A 95 -1.78 12.73 1.52
N MET A 96 -0.76 11.92 1.23
CA MET A 96 0.64 12.34 1.22
C MET A 96 0.94 13.41 0.16
N CYS A 97 0.26 13.38 -0.99
CA CYS A 97 0.48 14.36 -2.05
C CYS A 97 -0.45 15.57 -1.99
N MET A 98 -1.42 15.59 -1.07
CA MET A 98 -2.26 16.78 -0.86
C MET A 98 -1.40 17.98 -0.49
N GLN A 99 -1.74 19.13 -1.06
CA GLN A 99 -1.19 20.43 -0.72
C GLN A 99 -2.33 21.33 -0.25
N ASP A 100 -2.00 22.47 0.35
CA ASP A 100 -3.01 23.44 0.80
C ASP A 100 -4.00 23.73 -0.33
N HIS A 101 -5.28 23.43 -0.08
CA HIS A 101 -6.41 23.59 -1.01
C HIS A 101 -6.40 22.74 -2.29
N ILE A 102 -5.48 21.77 -2.43
CA ILE A 102 -5.40 20.89 -3.60
C ILE A 102 -5.61 19.44 -3.16
N ILE A 103 -6.76 18.87 -3.59
CA ILE A 103 -7.07 17.46 -3.37
C ILE A 103 -6.23 16.62 -4.32
N CYS A 104 -5.61 15.59 -3.77
CA CYS A 104 -4.83 14.61 -4.51
C CYS A 104 -5.61 13.31 -4.72
N SER A 105 -5.23 12.52 -5.72
CA SER A 105 -5.76 11.17 -5.91
C SER A 105 -4.66 10.19 -6.28
N THR A 106 -4.93 8.90 -6.24
CA THR A 106 -3.98 7.87 -6.68
C THR A 106 -4.59 7.04 -7.80
N LEU A 107 -3.92 6.98 -8.95
CA LEU A 107 -4.27 6.11 -10.06
C LEU A 107 -3.49 4.81 -9.95
N ILE A 108 -4.19 3.69 -9.78
CA ILE A 108 -3.60 2.36 -9.85
C ILE A 108 -3.66 1.89 -11.31
N VAL A 109 -2.50 1.63 -11.91
CA VAL A 109 -2.36 1.23 -13.31
C VAL A 109 -1.89 -0.23 -13.41
N PRO A 110 -2.76 -1.15 -13.84
CA PRO A 110 -2.35 -2.49 -14.26
C PRO A 110 -1.32 -2.42 -15.39
N THR A 111 -0.15 -3.03 -15.21
CA THR A 111 0.87 -3.13 -16.28
C THR A 111 0.77 -4.40 -17.11
N THR A 112 -0.09 -5.33 -16.71
CA THR A 112 -0.41 -6.51 -17.51
C THR A 112 -1.36 -6.10 -18.63
N PRO A 113 -1.14 -6.53 -19.89
CA PRO A 113 -2.05 -6.23 -20.99
C PRO A 113 -3.50 -6.58 -20.61
N PRO A 114 -4.50 -5.77 -20.99
CA PRO A 114 -5.88 -6.13 -20.74
C PRO A 114 -6.15 -7.46 -21.43
N ILE A 115 -6.68 -8.42 -20.66
CA ILE A 115 -7.07 -9.75 -21.16
C ILE A 115 -8.25 -9.61 -22.16
N PHE A 116 -8.89 -8.45 -22.22
CA PHE A 116 -10.05 -8.15 -23.06
C PHE A 116 -9.73 -6.95 -23.97
N GLU A 117 -9.69 -7.22 -25.28
CA GLU A 117 -9.47 -6.21 -26.32
C GLU A 117 -10.61 -5.18 -26.38
N ASP A 118 -11.80 -5.54 -25.89
CA ASP A 118 -13.05 -4.76 -26.05
C ASP A 118 -13.32 -3.74 -24.93
N GLN A 119 -12.57 -3.78 -23.83
CA GLN A 119 -12.67 -2.81 -22.73
C GLN A 119 -11.28 -2.47 -22.21
N PRO A 120 -10.61 -1.44 -22.74
CA PRO A 120 -9.31 -1.01 -22.22
C PRO A 120 -9.52 -0.38 -20.84
N LEU A 121 -9.44 -1.19 -19.79
CA LEU A 121 -9.30 -0.69 -18.43
C LEU A 121 -7.91 -0.05 -18.31
N PHE A 122 -7.87 1.28 -18.34
CA PHE A 122 -6.63 2.04 -18.18
C PHE A 122 -6.13 2.10 -16.73
N GLY A 123 -7.00 1.84 -15.75
CA GLY A 123 -6.64 1.83 -14.33
C GLY A 123 -7.82 2.11 -13.41
N TYR A 124 -7.53 2.25 -12.11
CA TYR A 124 -8.50 2.57 -11.08
C TYR A 124 -8.10 3.85 -10.35
N LEU A 125 -8.95 4.86 -10.39
CA LEU A 125 -8.74 6.10 -9.67
C LEU A 125 -9.27 5.97 -8.22
N VAL A 126 -8.36 6.08 -7.26
CA VAL A 126 -8.68 6.10 -5.84
C VAL A 126 -8.78 7.54 -5.38
N ILE A 127 -10.01 7.94 -5.01
CA ILE A 127 -10.30 9.26 -4.44
C ILE A 127 -10.14 9.15 -2.91
N PRO A 128 -9.42 10.07 -2.26
CA PRO A 128 -9.22 10.07 -0.82
C PRO A 128 -10.55 10.15 -0.09
N ASN A 129 -10.74 9.28 0.92
CA ASN A 129 -11.97 9.18 1.69
C ASN A 129 -11.65 9.07 3.18
N GLY A 130 -12.21 9.98 4.00
CA GLY A 130 -11.99 10.00 5.45
C GLY A 130 -12.38 8.70 6.16
N ARG A 131 -13.46 8.04 5.72
CA ARG A 131 -13.87 6.76 6.32
C ARG A 131 -12.84 5.65 6.12
N VAL A 132 -12.11 5.69 5.00
CA VAL A 132 -11.04 4.73 4.74
C VAL A 132 -9.82 5.04 5.61
N LEU A 133 -9.53 6.32 5.91
CA LEU A 133 -8.50 6.66 6.89
C LEU A 133 -8.84 6.13 8.29
N ASP A 134 -10.07 6.30 8.75
CA ASP A 134 -10.51 5.78 10.06
C ASP A 134 -10.35 4.25 10.12
N TYR A 135 -10.70 3.57 9.02
CA TYR A 135 -10.49 2.13 8.89
C TYR A 135 -9.01 1.75 8.92
N ILE A 136 -8.14 2.49 8.24
CA ILE A 136 -6.68 2.28 8.25
C ILE A 136 -6.13 2.48 9.66
N ALA A 137 -6.58 3.51 10.39
CA ALA A 137 -6.20 3.76 11.77
C ALA A 137 -6.59 2.59 12.68
N ASP A 138 -7.83 2.11 12.62
CA ASP A 138 -8.27 0.92 13.37
C ASP A 138 -7.44 -0.33 13.02
N GLN A 139 -7.13 -0.55 11.74
CA GLN A 139 -6.31 -1.70 11.34
C GLN A 139 -4.88 -1.61 11.89
N LEU A 140 -4.24 -0.43 11.81
CA LEU A 140 -2.91 -0.23 12.38
C LEU A 140 -2.90 -0.42 13.89
N GLN A 141 -3.85 0.19 14.60
CA GLN A 141 -3.96 0.08 16.05
C GLN A 141 -4.09 -1.38 16.51
N ARG A 142 -4.94 -2.16 15.84
CA ARG A 142 -5.09 -3.60 16.14
C ARG A 142 -3.82 -4.40 15.91
N ILE A 143 -3.03 -4.04 14.90
CA ILE A 143 -1.80 -4.76 14.56
C ILE A 143 -0.67 -4.42 15.53
N VAL A 144 -0.54 -3.15 15.89
CA VAL A 144 0.50 -2.67 16.82
C VAL A 144 0.20 -3.14 18.25
N ASN A 145 -1.03 -2.93 18.73
CA ASN A 145 -1.39 -3.13 20.15
C ASN A 145 -2.17 -4.43 20.42
N GLY A 146 -2.69 -5.09 19.38
CA GLY A 146 -3.60 -6.23 19.53
C GLY A 146 -2.98 -7.60 19.27
N ARG A 147 -3.74 -8.64 19.66
CA ARG A 147 -3.61 -9.98 19.11
C ARG A 147 -4.32 -9.99 17.76
N VAL A 148 -3.60 -10.34 16.70
CA VAL A 148 -4.17 -10.45 15.36
C VAL A 148 -4.13 -11.88 14.91
N GLU A 149 -5.24 -12.32 14.33
CA GLU A 149 -5.37 -13.64 13.74
C GLU A 149 -5.11 -13.55 12.24
N GLY A 150 -4.56 -14.63 11.69
CA GLY A 150 -4.43 -14.79 10.25
C GLY A 150 -5.68 -15.44 9.69
N ARG A 151 -5.81 -15.39 8.37
CA ARG A 151 -6.72 -16.27 7.64
C ARG A 151 -6.02 -16.76 6.39
N ARG A 152 -6.26 -18.01 5.98
CA ARG A 152 -5.78 -18.51 4.70
C ARG A 152 -6.38 -17.69 3.56
N ASN A 153 -5.56 -17.32 2.58
CA ASN A 153 -5.94 -16.57 1.41
C ASN A 153 -5.07 -16.94 0.19
N LYS A 154 -5.40 -16.39 -0.98
CA LYS A 154 -4.69 -16.67 -2.25
C LYS A 154 -3.21 -16.30 -2.26
N PHE A 155 -2.77 -15.43 -1.34
CA PHE A 155 -1.37 -14.99 -1.21
C PHE A 155 -0.55 -15.86 -0.24
N CYS A 156 -1.15 -16.81 0.48
CA CYS A 156 -0.43 -17.70 1.39
C CYS A 156 0.72 -18.49 0.73
N PRO A 157 0.58 -19.04 -0.50
CA PRO A 157 1.66 -19.79 -1.14
C PRO A 157 2.96 -19.01 -1.32
N SER A 158 2.87 -17.70 -1.60
CA SER A 158 4.01 -16.79 -1.83
C SER A 158 4.39 -15.95 -0.61
N CYS A 159 3.72 -16.14 0.53
CA CYS A 159 3.99 -15.36 1.74
C CYS A 159 5.36 -15.72 2.35
N ILE A 160 6.21 -14.71 2.55
CA ILE A 160 7.56 -14.89 3.15
C ILE A 160 7.53 -15.41 4.60
N TYR A 161 6.40 -15.23 5.30
CA TYR A 161 6.21 -15.68 6.68
C TYR A 161 5.51 -17.04 6.80
N LYS A 162 5.26 -17.71 5.69
CA LYS A 162 4.55 -18.99 5.62
C LYS A 162 5.09 -20.04 6.60
N ARG A 163 6.41 -20.12 6.78
CA ARG A 163 7.07 -21.08 7.70
C ARG A 163 6.84 -20.84 9.18
N ILE A 164 6.45 -19.63 9.57
CA ILE A 164 6.18 -19.24 10.97
C ILE A 164 4.71 -18.87 11.18
N CYS A 165 3.86 -19.11 10.19
CA CYS A 165 2.45 -18.73 10.22
C CYS A 165 1.63 -19.85 10.86
N PRO A 166 0.93 -19.60 11.99
CA PRO A 166 0.10 -20.62 12.63
C PRO A 166 -1.03 -21.12 11.73
N GLU A 167 -1.52 -20.30 10.79
CA GLU A 167 -2.56 -20.69 9.83
C GLU A 167 -2.06 -21.59 8.68
N TRP A 168 -0.74 -21.68 8.50
CA TRP A 168 -0.14 -22.50 7.43
C TRP A 168 0.26 -23.89 7.93
N MET A 169 0.74 -23.97 9.18
CA MET A 169 1.02 -25.23 9.87
C MET A 169 -0.27 -26.02 10.07
#